data_AF-A0A7Z0Y0A8-F1
#
_entry.id   AF-A0A7Z0Y0A8-F1
#
_cell.length_a   1.000
_cell.length_b   1.000
_cell.length_c   1.000
_cell.angle_alpha   90.00
_cell.angle_beta   90.00
_cell.angle_gamma   90.00
#
_symmetry.space_group_name_H-M   'P 1'
#
loop_
_entity.id
_entity.type
_entity.pdbx_description
1 polymer ?
#
loop_
_entity_poly.entity_id
_entity_poly.type
_entity_poly.pdbx_seq_one_letter_code
_entity_poly.pdbx_strand_id
1 'polypeptide(L)'
;MGNTSASTTGAAVSTPPRPFIRAFPVPKNNRGHAFSSINDILAHLQGEPTGHWLIGSNGMWHGGIHITDATTPWCALSGKAPQEVMEYPVPGKGEQAIRCMADGEVVAYRINRDCLTLPWESGDLFYSSSFVLVRHHIQPGQTAASSLTFYTLYMHLAPWSAYPEESTAYKVADGQHLKAYVDDTL
;
A
#
# COMPACT_ATOMS: atom_id res chain seq x y z
N MET A 1 55.91 30.42 29.19
CA MET A 1 55.30 30.33 27.84
C MET A 1 54.68 28.95 27.72
N GLY A 2 53.36 28.87 27.88
CA GLY A 2 52.61 27.62 27.79
C GLY A 2 52.34 27.26 26.34
N ASN A 3 52.25 25.96 26.05
CA ASN A 3 51.61 25.49 24.84
C ASN A 3 50.88 24.18 25.12
N THR A 4 49.61 24.29 25.49
CA THR A 4 48.64 23.19 25.52
C THR A 4 48.03 23.05 24.13
N SER A 5 48.34 21.96 23.43
CA SER A 5 47.70 21.58 22.17
C SER A 5 46.27 21.11 22.44
N ALA A 6 45.29 21.93 22.04
CA ALA A 6 43.88 21.57 22.06
C ALA A 6 43.58 20.59 20.90
N SER A 7 43.21 19.35 21.26
CA SER A 7 42.60 18.40 20.33
C SER A 7 41.21 18.92 19.93
N THR A 8 41.07 19.32 18.68
CA THR A 8 39.77 19.70 18.10
C THR A 8 39.05 18.41 17.71
N THR A 9 38.17 17.92 18.58
CA THR A 9 37.20 16.88 18.22
C THR A 9 36.23 17.47 17.18
N GLY A 10 36.34 17.01 15.94
CA GLY A 10 35.40 17.34 14.88
C GLY A 10 33.98 16.89 15.26
N ALA A 11 33.04 17.82 15.24
CA ALA A 11 31.63 17.52 15.43
C ALA A 11 31.16 16.59 14.30
N ALA A 12 30.63 15.42 14.66
CA ALA A 12 29.99 14.53 13.71
C ALA A 12 28.80 15.29 13.08
N VAL A 13 28.85 15.46 11.76
CA VAL A 13 27.71 15.98 10.98
C VAL A 13 26.58 14.97 11.10
N SER A 14 25.61 15.24 11.96
CA SER A 14 24.40 14.42 12.06
C SER A 14 23.60 14.60 10.78
N THR A 15 23.50 13.53 10.00
CA THR A 15 22.57 13.50 8.87
C THR A 15 21.16 13.67 9.45
N PRO A 16 20.32 14.57 8.92
CA PRO A 16 18.97 14.73 9.42
C PRO A 16 18.22 13.38 9.36
N PRO A 17 17.41 13.05 10.37
CA PRO A 17 16.65 11.79 10.38
C PRO A 17 15.82 11.70 9.09
N ARG A 18 15.93 10.57 8.39
CA ARG A 18 15.09 10.34 7.21
C ARG A 18 13.62 10.36 7.64
N PRO A 19 12.73 11.01 6.86
CA PRO A 19 11.31 11.01 7.18
C PRO A 19 10.80 9.57 7.21
N PHE A 20 10.05 9.25 8.26
CA PHE A 20 9.53 7.92 8.47
C PHE A 20 8.51 7.53 7.37
N ILE A 21 7.55 8.42 7.07
CA ILE A 21 6.70 8.28 5.89
C ILE A 21 7.50 8.73 4.65
N ARG A 22 7.66 7.82 3.71
CA ARG A 22 8.41 7.96 2.45
C ARG A 22 7.51 8.37 1.29
N ALA A 23 6.25 7.92 1.32
CA ALA A 23 5.24 8.22 0.31
C ALA A 23 3.83 8.01 0.90
N PHE A 24 2.83 8.59 0.25
CA PHE A 24 1.45 8.20 0.44
C PHE A 24 1.16 6.89 -0.30
N PRO A 25 0.13 6.11 0.12
CA PRO A 25 -0.10 4.77 -0.40
C PRO A 25 -0.51 4.74 -1.88
N VAL A 26 -0.93 5.89 -2.43
CA VAL A 26 -1.23 6.09 -3.85
C VAL A 26 -0.52 7.34 -4.39
N PRO A 27 -0.18 7.38 -5.69
CA PRO A 27 0.25 8.62 -6.33
C PRO A 27 -0.93 9.54 -6.64
N LYS A 28 -0.62 10.83 -6.83
CA LYS A 28 -1.56 11.90 -7.16
C LYS A 28 -2.13 11.82 -8.57
N ASN A 29 -1.45 11.15 -9.50
CA ASN A 29 -1.87 11.05 -10.89
C ASN A 29 -1.25 9.83 -11.60
N ASN A 30 -1.66 9.62 -12.85
CA ASN A 30 -1.17 8.55 -13.73
C ASN A 30 0.31 8.65 -14.13
N ARG A 31 0.98 9.77 -13.81
CA ARG A 31 2.44 9.94 -13.98
C ARG A 31 3.22 9.54 -12.73
N GLY A 32 2.55 9.08 -11.68
CA GLY A 32 3.19 8.63 -10.45
C GLY A 32 3.65 9.76 -9.53
N HIS A 33 3.22 11.01 -9.76
CA HIS A 33 3.63 12.14 -8.93
C HIS A 33 3.16 11.97 -7.47
N ALA A 34 3.97 12.43 -6.53
CA ALA A 34 3.60 12.45 -5.12
C ALA A 34 2.63 13.61 -4.80
N PHE A 35 1.84 13.45 -3.75
CA PHE A 35 1.12 14.58 -3.15
C PHE A 35 2.12 15.51 -2.46
N SER A 36 1.86 16.82 -2.52
CA SER A 36 2.75 17.84 -1.98
C SER A 36 2.54 18.11 -0.49
N SER A 37 1.39 17.72 0.07
CA SER A 37 1.05 17.96 1.47
C SER A 37 0.07 16.91 2.02
N ILE A 38 -0.08 16.88 3.34
CA ILE A 38 -1.13 16.09 4.00
C ILE A 38 -2.54 16.57 3.62
N ASN A 39 -2.72 17.88 3.43
CA ASN A 39 -4.02 18.42 3.04
C ASN A 39 -4.41 17.97 1.63
N ASP A 40 -3.43 17.82 0.73
CA ASP A 40 -3.68 17.39 -0.64
C ASP A 40 -4.19 15.94 -0.68
N ILE A 41 -3.56 15.03 0.08
CA ILE A 41 -4.03 13.64 0.15
C ILE A 41 -5.37 13.55 0.90
N LEU A 42 -5.59 14.35 1.95
CA LEU A 42 -6.88 14.35 2.65
C LEU A 42 -8.00 14.86 1.74
N ALA A 43 -7.76 15.91 0.95
CA ALA A 43 -8.71 16.40 -0.06
C ALA A 43 -8.96 15.37 -1.17
N HIS A 44 -7.93 14.62 -1.57
CA HIS A 44 -8.07 13.50 -2.50
C HIS A 44 -8.96 12.40 -1.94
N LEU A 45 -8.73 11.99 -0.68
CA LEU A 45 -9.52 10.96 0.00
C LEU A 45 -10.97 11.39 0.26
N GLN A 46 -11.25 12.69 0.42
CA GLN A 46 -12.62 13.21 0.52
C GLN A 46 -13.44 13.00 -0.76
N GLY A 47 -12.79 12.73 -1.89
CA GLY A 47 -13.47 12.38 -3.14
C GLY A 47 -14.00 10.95 -3.18
N GLU A 48 -13.63 10.10 -2.20
CA GLU A 48 -14.09 8.72 -2.15
C GLU A 48 -15.59 8.65 -1.81
N PRO A 49 -16.37 7.84 -2.53
CA PRO A 49 -17.82 7.77 -2.30
C PRO A 49 -18.15 7.12 -0.94
N THR A 50 -17.30 6.21 -0.45
CA THR A 50 -17.49 5.45 0.79
C THR A 50 -16.14 5.02 1.39
N GLY A 51 -16.18 4.34 2.54
CA GLY A 51 -14.97 3.76 3.13
C GLY A 51 -14.06 4.75 3.83
N HIS A 52 -14.61 5.84 4.36
CA HIS A 52 -13.87 6.79 5.19
C HIS A 52 -13.45 6.20 6.54
N TRP A 53 -12.34 6.69 7.09
CA TRP A 53 -11.87 6.24 8.39
C TRP A 53 -12.83 6.60 9.53
N LEU A 54 -12.83 5.75 10.54
CA LEU A 54 -13.64 5.73 11.75
C LEU A 54 -15.10 5.34 11.56
N ILE A 55 -15.84 5.99 10.66
CA ILE A 55 -17.28 5.72 10.46
C ILE A 55 -17.61 5.63 8.96
N GLY A 56 -18.18 4.50 8.56
CA GLY A 56 -18.63 4.24 7.19
C GLY A 56 -19.94 4.98 6.86
N SER A 57 -20.29 5.01 5.57
CA SER A 57 -21.55 5.64 5.08
C SER A 57 -22.82 4.97 5.64
N ASN A 58 -22.72 3.74 6.11
CA ASN A 58 -23.78 3.00 6.79
C ASN A 58 -23.89 3.30 8.31
N GLY A 59 -23.07 4.23 8.84
CA GLY A 59 -23.04 4.58 10.27
C GLY A 59 -22.31 3.58 11.17
N MET A 60 -21.66 2.55 10.59
CA MET A 60 -20.90 1.56 11.35
C MET A 60 -19.43 1.95 11.49
N TRP A 61 -18.78 1.45 12.54
CA TRP A 61 -17.34 1.60 12.73
C TRP A 61 -16.57 1.04 11.53
N HIS A 62 -15.60 1.81 11.04
CA HIS A 62 -14.77 1.44 9.91
C HIS A 62 -13.29 1.58 10.26
N GLY A 63 -12.57 0.46 10.25
CA GLY A 63 -11.17 0.39 10.71
C GLY A 63 -10.13 0.80 9.67
N GLY A 64 -10.54 1.14 8.44
CA GLY A 64 -9.64 1.41 7.32
C GLY A 64 -10.04 2.62 6.50
N ILE A 65 -9.38 2.76 5.36
CA ILE A 65 -9.70 3.75 4.32
C ILE A 65 -9.81 2.98 3.00
N HIS A 66 -10.88 3.19 2.25
CA HIS A 66 -10.97 2.71 0.88
C HIS A 66 -10.38 3.75 -0.07
N ILE A 67 -9.62 3.29 -1.05
CA ILE A 67 -9.15 4.13 -2.16
C ILE A 67 -9.57 3.39 -3.43
N THR A 68 -10.42 4.02 -4.23
CA THR A 68 -11.06 3.39 -5.39
C THR A 68 -10.68 4.09 -6.69
N ASP A 69 -11.17 3.56 -7.80
CA ASP A 69 -11.06 4.16 -9.11
C ASP A 69 -11.82 5.50 -9.24
N ALA A 70 -12.71 5.83 -8.30
CA ALA A 70 -13.39 7.11 -8.24
C ALA A 70 -12.41 8.29 -8.08
N THR A 71 -11.38 8.14 -7.25
CA THR A 71 -10.35 9.18 -7.06
C THR A 71 -9.01 8.80 -7.68
N THR A 72 -8.71 7.51 -7.78
CA THR A 72 -7.38 7.00 -8.14
C THR A 72 -7.46 5.98 -9.30
N PRO A 73 -8.08 6.33 -10.45
CA PRO A 73 -8.32 5.39 -11.54
C PRO A 73 -7.03 4.83 -12.15
N TRP A 74 -5.92 5.55 -12.05
CA TRP A 74 -4.61 5.10 -12.52
C TRP A 74 -4.02 3.94 -11.70
N CYS A 75 -4.51 3.68 -10.49
CA CYS A 75 -4.12 2.50 -9.70
C CYS A 75 -5.07 1.31 -9.89
N ALA A 76 -6.24 1.52 -10.49
CA ALA A 76 -7.19 0.45 -10.74
C ALA A 76 -6.64 -0.49 -11.82
N LEU A 77 -6.58 -1.78 -11.51
CA LEU A 77 -6.17 -2.83 -12.43
C LEU A 77 -7.31 -3.83 -12.53
N SER A 78 -7.93 -3.91 -13.71
CA SER A 78 -9.03 -4.83 -13.94
C SER A 78 -8.52 -6.21 -14.31
N GLY A 79 -9.19 -7.23 -13.78
CA GLY A 79 -9.05 -8.61 -14.21
C GLY A 79 -9.73 -8.89 -15.54
N LYS A 80 -9.79 -10.19 -15.89
CA LYS A 80 -10.40 -10.69 -17.13
C LYS A 80 -11.75 -11.38 -16.88
N ALA A 81 -12.29 -11.30 -15.67
CA ALA A 81 -13.54 -11.95 -15.33
C ALA A 81 -14.68 -11.34 -16.17
N PRO A 82 -15.50 -12.13 -16.88
CA PRO A 82 -16.53 -11.59 -17.78
C PRO A 82 -17.48 -10.59 -17.11
N GLN A 83 -17.81 -10.83 -15.85
CA GLN A 83 -18.73 -9.96 -15.09
C GLN A 83 -18.07 -8.64 -14.68
N GLU A 84 -16.78 -8.65 -14.34
CA GLU A 84 -16.00 -7.43 -14.10
C GLU A 84 -15.97 -6.55 -15.35
N VAL A 85 -15.84 -7.14 -16.54
CA VAL A 85 -15.88 -6.42 -17.83
C VAL A 85 -17.26 -5.81 -18.08
N MET A 86 -18.35 -6.44 -17.61
CA MET A 86 -19.70 -5.90 -17.74
C MET A 86 -19.98 -4.76 -16.76
N GLU A 87 -19.51 -4.88 -15.51
CA GLU A 87 -19.71 -3.89 -14.45
C GLU A 87 -18.79 -2.67 -14.62
N TYR A 88 -17.56 -2.90 -15.08
CA TYR A 88 -16.53 -1.89 -15.33
C TYR A 88 -16.15 -1.89 -16.82
N PRO A 89 -16.98 -1.29 -17.70
CA PRO A 89 -16.80 -1.36 -19.16
C PRO A 89 -15.53 -0.67 -19.65
N VAL A 90 -14.93 0.20 -18.82
CA VAL A 90 -13.60 0.78 -19.06
C VAL A 90 -12.63 0.09 -18.11
N PRO A 91 -11.80 -0.85 -18.60
CA PRO A 91 -10.91 -1.61 -17.73
C PRO A 91 -9.80 -0.71 -17.16
N GLY A 92 -9.54 -0.88 -15.87
CA GLY A 92 -8.40 -0.29 -15.17
C GLY A 92 -7.10 -0.88 -15.72
N LYS A 93 -6.15 -0.01 -16.07
CA LYS A 93 -4.88 -0.41 -16.70
C LYS A 93 -3.75 -0.67 -15.71
N GLY A 94 -3.94 -0.32 -14.43
CA GLY A 94 -2.88 -0.38 -13.42
C GLY A 94 -1.66 0.47 -13.81
N GLU A 95 -1.88 1.68 -14.34
CA GLU A 95 -0.80 2.58 -14.79
C GLU A 95 0.21 2.90 -13.68
N GLN A 96 -0.25 2.85 -12.42
CA GLN A 96 0.57 3.08 -11.23
C GLN A 96 0.31 2.01 -10.18
N ALA A 97 1.37 1.59 -9.49
CA ALA A 97 1.27 0.74 -8.33
C ALA A 97 0.95 1.53 -7.05
N ILE A 98 0.25 0.88 -6.13
CA ILE A 98 0.21 1.31 -4.73
C ILE A 98 1.59 1.23 -4.10
N ARG A 99 1.82 1.98 -3.02
CA ARG A 99 3.14 2.15 -2.41
C ARG A 99 3.09 1.85 -0.92
N CYS A 100 4.15 1.21 -0.44
CA CYS A 100 4.41 1.15 1.00
C CYS A 100 4.66 2.58 1.51
N MET A 101 3.96 2.99 2.57
CA MET A 101 4.13 4.33 3.12
C MET A 101 5.49 4.53 3.79
N ALA A 102 6.13 3.44 4.22
CA ALA A 102 7.43 3.43 4.88
C ALA A 102 8.15 2.11 4.60
N ASP A 103 9.44 2.05 4.96
CA ASP A 103 10.20 0.80 4.95
C ASP A 103 9.59 -0.21 5.93
N GLY A 104 9.65 -1.49 5.56
CA GLY A 104 9.16 -2.56 6.41
C GLY A 104 9.43 -3.93 5.82
N GLU A 105 8.88 -4.94 6.48
CA GLU A 105 8.99 -6.34 6.12
C GLU A 105 7.60 -6.88 5.78
N VAL A 106 7.47 -7.55 4.63
CA VAL A 106 6.24 -8.29 4.31
C VAL A 106 6.19 -9.51 5.22
N VAL A 107 5.27 -9.49 6.19
CA VAL A 107 5.16 -10.54 7.21
C VAL A 107 4.01 -11.51 6.94
N ALA A 108 3.04 -11.12 6.11
CA ALA A 108 2.02 -11.99 5.58
C ALA A 108 1.53 -11.43 4.24
N TYR A 109 1.14 -12.32 3.33
CA TYR A 109 0.52 -11.94 2.06
C TYR A 109 -0.36 -13.07 1.55
N ARG A 110 -1.31 -12.72 0.69
CA ARG A 110 -2.10 -13.64 -0.13
C ARG A 110 -2.26 -13.00 -1.49
N ILE A 111 -2.07 -13.79 -2.54
CA ILE A 111 -2.41 -13.39 -3.91
C ILE A 111 -3.34 -14.48 -4.43
N ASN A 112 -4.59 -14.12 -4.69
CA ASN A 112 -5.52 -15.02 -5.35
C ASN A 112 -5.06 -15.24 -6.79
N ARG A 113 -5.26 -16.46 -7.30
CA ARG A 113 -5.04 -16.73 -8.72
C ARG A 113 -5.99 -15.92 -9.60
N ASP A 114 -7.27 -15.94 -9.24
CA ASP A 114 -8.39 -15.28 -9.92
C ASP A 114 -9.32 -14.58 -8.91
N CYS A 115 -10.22 -13.72 -9.38
CA CYS A 115 -11.27 -13.15 -8.52
C CYS A 115 -12.13 -14.28 -7.94
N LEU A 116 -12.50 -14.12 -6.67
CA LEU A 116 -13.48 -14.95 -5.99
C LEU A 116 -14.89 -14.44 -6.27
N THR A 117 -15.87 -15.33 -6.11
CA THR A 117 -17.29 -15.03 -6.34
C THR A 117 -18.09 -15.22 -5.04
N LEU A 118 -18.98 -14.28 -4.75
CA LEU A 118 -19.93 -14.32 -3.64
C LEU A 118 -21.35 -14.16 -4.19
N PRO A 119 -22.26 -15.13 -3.99
CA PRO A 119 -23.66 -14.98 -4.38
C PRO A 119 -24.31 -13.81 -3.64
N TRP A 120 -25.00 -12.93 -4.38
CA TRP A 120 -25.73 -11.79 -3.82
C TRP A 120 -27.09 -11.60 -4.52
N GLU A 121 -28.00 -10.84 -3.89
CA GLU A 121 -29.40 -10.71 -4.35
C GLU A 121 -29.53 -10.18 -5.78
N SER A 122 -28.62 -9.29 -6.19
CA SER A 122 -28.59 -8.67 -7.52
C SER A 122 -27.71 -9.42 -8.54
N GLY A 123 -27.24 -10.61 -8.19
CA GLY A 123 -26.25 -11.38 -8.95
C GLY A 123 -24.93 -11.51 -8.21
N ASP A 124 -24.07 -12.37 -8.73
CA ASP A 124 -22.77 -12.67 -8.12
C ASP A 124 -21.86 -11.43 -8.01
N LEU A 125 -21.29 -11.23 -6.81
CA LEU A 125 -20.26 -10.23 -6.53
C LEU A 125 -18.88 -10.83 -6.73
N PHE A 126 -17.99 -10.07 -7.35
CA PHE A 126 -16.61 -10.47 -7.59
C PHE A 126 -15.69 -9.68 -6.69
N TYR A 127 -14.77 -10.37 -6.04
CA TYR A 127 -13.82 -9.73 -5.13
C TYR A 127 -12.50 -10.48 -5.14
N SER A 128 -11.44 -9.74 -4.84
CA SER A 128 -10.14 -10.34 -4.54
C SER A 128 -9.91 -10.29 -3.03
N SER A 129 -9.54 -11.43 -2.46
CA SER A 129 -9.05 -11.52 -1.08
C SER A 129 -7.53 -11.34 -1.00
N SER A 130 -6.89 -10.86 -2.08
CA SER A 130 -5.46 -10.63 -2.12
C SER A 130 -5.10 -9.46 -1.20
N PHE A 131 -4.05 -9.66 -0.40
CA PHE A 131 -3.58 -8.67 0.55
C PHE A 131 -2.07 -8.77 0.78
N VAL A 132 -1.49 -7.69 1.28
CA VAL A 132 -0.12 -7.65 1.80
C VAL A 132 -0.14 -6.97 3.17
N LEU A 133 0.46 -7.61 4.16
CA LEU A 133 0.68 -7.07 5.50
C LEU A 133 2.15 -6.76 5.69
N VAL A 134 2.45 -5.49 5.94
CA VAL A 134 3.82 -5.00 6.15
C VAL A 134 3.99 -4.62 7.62
N ARG A 135 5.01 -5.20 8.26
CA ARG A 135 5.47 -4.81 9.59
C ARG A 135 6.49 -3.70 9.45
N HIS A 136 6.29 -2.64 10.19
CA HIS A 136 7.21 -1.51 10.25
C HIS A 136 7.77 -1.38 11.66
N HIS A 137 9.01 -0.92 11.74
CA HIS A 137 9.67 -0.60 12.99
C HIS A 137 10.24 0.81 12.91
N ILE A 138 9.88 1.66 13.87
CA ILE A 138 10.36 3.04 13.95
C ILE A 138 10.91 3.31 15.34
N GLN A 139 11.85 4.23 15.43
CA GLN A 139 12.34 4.73 16.70
C GLN A 139 12.54 6.24 16.58
N PRO A 140 11.50 7.06 16.83
CA PRO A 140 11.59 8.51 16.67
C PRO A 140 12.54 9.18 17.68
N GLY A 141 12.77 8.57 18.84
CA GLY A 141 13.68 9.06 19.88
C GLY A 141 15.02 8.33 19.92
N GLN A 142 15.90 8.77 20.82
CA GLN A 142 17.25 8.22 20.97
C GLN A 142 17.30 6.89 21.76
N THR A 143 16.19 6.50 22.39
CA THR A 143 16.12 5.33 23.28
C THR A 143 15.21 4.24 22.71
N ALA A 144 15.49 2.99 23.07
CA ALA A 144 14.63 1.85 22.70
C ALA A 144 13.18 2.01 23.21
N ALA A 145 12.96 2.77 24.29
CA ALA A 145 11.61 3.05 24.81
C ALA A 145 10.77 3.93 23.86
N SER A 146 11.41 4.62 22.91
CA SER A 146 10.72 5.36 21.85
C SER A 146 10.42 4.49 20.62
N SER A 147 10.76 3.20 20.64
CA SER A 147 10.45 2.32 19.51
C SER A 147 8.95 2.03 19.41
N LEU A 148 8.45 1.98 18.19
CA LEU A 148 7.09 1.59 17.87
C LEU A 148 7.13 0.59 16.72
N THR A 149 6.51 -0.57 16.95
CA THR A 149 6.18 -1.51 15.88
C THR A 149 4.71 -1.35 15.54
N PHE A 150 4.41 -1.14 14.26
CA PHE A 150 3.04 -1.07 13.76
C PHE A 150 2.97 -1.75 12.39
N TYR A 151 1.74 -1.99 11.92
CA TYR A 151 1.50 -2.75 10.70
C TYR A 151 0.64 -1.95 9.73
N THR A 152 0.90 -2.09 8.43
CA THR A 152 0.00 -1.61 7.38
C THR A 152 -0.54 -2.81 6.61
N LEU A 153 -1.86 -2.86 6.44
CA LEU A 153 -2.56 -3.91 5.72
C LEU A 153 -3.14 -3.32 4.44
N TYR A 154 -2.68 -3.80 3.29
CA TYR A 154 -3.19 -3.46 1.97
C TYR A 154 -4.12 -4.58 1.51
N MET A 155 -5.42 -4.29 1.33
CA MET A 155 -6.46 -5.26 0.96
C MET A 155 -7.04 -4.96 -0.40
N HIS A 156 -7.82 -5.93 -0.93
CA HIS A 156 -8.51 -5.83 -2.22
C HIS A 156 -7.54 -5.57 -3.38
N LEU A 157 -6.33 -6.15 -3.29
CA LEU A 157 -5.36 -6.09 -4.37
C LEU A 157 -5.84 -6.95 -5.54
N ALA A 158 -5.48 -6.59 -6.77
CA ALA A 158 -5.86 -7.36 -7.94
C ALA A 158 -5.39 -8.83 -7.83
N PRO A 159 -6.13 -9.80 -8.38
CA PRO A 159 -5.67 -11.19 -8.43
C PRO A 159 -4.50 -11.33 -9.42
N TRP A 160 -3.77 -12.43 -9.31
CA TRP A 160 -2.63 -12.76 -10.19
C TRP A 160 -3.01 -12.67 -11.67
N SER A 161 -4.16 -13.19 -12.08
CA SER A 161 -4.60 -13.20 -13.48
C SER A 161 -4.88 -11.83 -14.10
N ALA A 162 -4.99 -10.78 -13.28
CA ALA A 162 -5.10 -9.40 -13.75
C ALA A 162 -3.75 -8.80 -14.16
N TYR A 163 -2.64 -9.33 -13.65
CA TYR A 163 -1.31 -8.81 -13.97
C TYR A 163 -0.85 -9.31 -15.35
N PRO A 164 -0.16 -8.46 -16.15
CA PRO A 164 0.46 -8.89 -17.40
C PRO A 164 1.51 -9.98 -17.18
N GLU A 165 1.68 -10.91 -18.13
CA GLU A 165 2.68 -12.00 -18.03
C GLU A 165 4.12 -11.45 -17.90
N GLU A 166 4.41 -10.31 -18.53
CA GLU A 166 5.71 -9.60 -18.47
C GLU A 166 5.79 -8.59 -17.30
N SER A 167 4.91 -8.71 -16.31
CA SER A 167 4.84 -7.76 -15.21
C SER A 167 6.07 -7.85 -14.32
N THR A 168 6.79 -6.73 -14.19
CA THR A 168 7.85 -6.57 -13.17
C THR A 168 7.29 -6.11 -11.81
N ALA A 169 5.96 -6.07 -11.65
CA ALA A 169 5.29 -5.61 -10.43
C ALA A 169 5.63 -6.44 -9.19
N TYR A 170 6.15 -7.65 -9.39
CA TYR A 170 6.71 -8.49 -8.33
C TYR A 170 8.18 -8.77 -8.65
N LYS A 171 9.08 -8.22 -7.84
CA LYS A 171 10.48 -8.65 -7.77
C LYS A 171 10.75 -9.16 -6.37
N VAL A 172 10.89 -10.47 -6.24
CA VAL A 172 11.52 -11.07 -5.06
C VAL A 172 13.00 -10.72 -5.17
N ALA A 173 13.56 -10.01 -4.17
CA ALA A 173 14.99 -9.76 -4.15
C ALA A 173 15.73 -11.11 -4.09
N ASP A 174 16.77 -11.29 -4.92
CA ASP A 174 17.57 -12.50 -4.92
C ASP A 174 18.04 -12.83 -3.50
N GLY A 175 17.72 -14.05 -3.02
CA GLY A 175 18.05 -14.53 -1.69
C GLY A 175 16.97 -14.36 -0.61
N GLN A 176 15.85 -13.69 -0.89
CA GLN A 176 14.69 -13.68 0.01
C GLN A 176 13.69 -14.75 -0.42
N HIS A 177 13.68 -15.89 0.29
CA HIS A 177 12.67 -16.93 0.07
C HIS A 177 11.31 -16.43 0.60
N LEU A 178 10.47 -15.87 -0.27
CA LEU A 178 9.04 -15.79 0.03
C LEU A 178 8.51 -17.22 0.10
N LYS A 179 8.14 -17.67 1.31
CA LYS A 179 7.40 -18.92 1.47
C LYS A 179 5.98 -18.67 0.95
N ALA A 180 5.75 -18.93 -0.32
CA ALA A 180 4.41 -18.96 -0.90
C ALA A 180 3.78 -20.30 -0.55
N TYR A 181 2.65 -20.28 0.15
CA TYR A 181 1.76 -21.41 0.20
C TYR A 181 0.81 -21.28 -0.99
N VAL A 182 0.89 -22.24 -1.90
CA VAL A 182 -0.14 -22.40 -2.93
C VAL A 182 -1.23 -23.25 -2.31
N ASP A 183 -2.43 -22.69 -2.17
CA ASP A 183 -3.60 -23.44 -1.75
C ASP A 183 -4.29 -24.02 -2.98
N ASP A 184 -4.03 -25.29 -3.27
CA ASP A 184 -4.62 -26.02 -4.40
C ASP A 184 -6.04 -26.58 -4.08
N THR A 185 -6.64 -26.20 -2.95
CA THR A 185 -7.91 -26.78 -2.46
C THR A 185 -9.17 -25.96 -2.75
N LEU A 186 -9.05 -24.89 -3.55
CA LEU A 186 -10.17 -24.05 -3.98
C LEU A 186 -10.52 -24.24 -5.47
#